data_AF-A0A7X8A4S6-F1
#
_entry.id   AF-A0A7X8A4S6-F1
#
_cell.length_a   1.000
_cell.length_b   1.000
_cell.length_c   1.000
_cell.angle_alpha   90.00
_cell.angle_beta   90.00
_cell.angle_gamma   90.00
#
_symmetry.space_group_name_H-M   'P 1'
#
loop_
_entity.id
_entity.type
_entity.pdbx_description
1 polymer ?
#
loop_
_entity_poly.entity_id
_entity_poly.type
_entity_poly.pdbx_seq_one_letter_code
_entity_poly.pdbx_strand_id
1 'polypeptide(L)' 'MAKRQSFADKAKKVKHVVNCPKCSSPITPTLFLSAVKSGEGAYKYKKNMVPICKCNYKEYYG' A
#
# COMPACT_ATOMS: atom_id res chain seq x y z
N MET A 1 -29.23 15.03 -9.74
CA MET A 1 -29.48 15.54 -8.39
C MET A 1 -28.37 15.05 -7.46
N ALA A 2 -27.46 15.92 -7.03
CA ALA A 2 -26.47 15.57 -6.03
C ALA A 2 -27.17 15.41 -4.66
N LYS A 3 -27.17 14.20 -4.10
CA LYS A 3 -27.66 13.98 -2.73
C LYS A 3 -26.88 14.91 -1.78
N ARG A 4 -27.57 15.81 -1.07
CA ARG A 4 -26.97 16.66 -0.04
C ARG A 4 -26.44 15.76 1.07
N GLN A 5 -25.13 15.50 1.09
CA GLN A 5 -24.47 14.75 2.16
C GLN A 5 -24.28 15.68 3.37
N SER A 6 -24.80 15.30 4.54
CA SER A 6 -24.54 16.05 5.76
C SER A 6 -23.09 15.84 6.22
N PHE A 7 -22.60 16.72 7.10
CA PHE A 7 -21.27 16.54 7.70
C PHE A 7 -21.17 15.21 8.48
N ALA A 8 -22.27 14.77 9.11
CA ALA A 8 -22.34 13.49 9.79
C ALA A 8 -22.18 12.31 8.81
N ASP A 9 -22.77 12.39 7.61
CA ASP A 9 -22.62 11.36 6.56
C ASP A 9 -21.19 11.29 6.01
N LYS A 10 -20.48 12.43 5.97
CA LYS A 10 -19.07 12.47 5.56
C LYS A 10 -18.15 11.89 6.65
N ALA A 11 -18.43 12.17 7.91
CA ALA A 11 -17.65 11.65 9.04
C ALA A 11 -17.81 10.13 9.22
N LYS A 12 -19.00 9.59 8.91
CA LYS A 12 -19.30 8.16 8.99
C LYS A 12 -18.73 7.32 7.84
N LYS A 13 -18.03 7.92 6.87
CA LYS A 13 -17.39 7.14 5.80
C LYS A 13 -16.27 6.29 6.38
N VAL A 14 -16.57 5.01 6.58
CA VAL A 14 -15.60 3.99 6.94
C VAL A 14 -14.62 3.87 5.78
N LYS A 15 -13.34 4.15 6.05
CA LYS A 15 -12.29 3.91 5.06
C LYS A 15 -12.22 2.41 4.80
N HIS A 16 -12.21 2.00 3.53
CA HIS A 16 -11.94 0.61 3.18
C HIS A 16 -10.48 0.29 3.51
N VAL A 17 -10.25 -0.21 4.71
CA VAL A 17 -8.94 -0.66 5.18
C VAL A 17 -8.92 -2.18 5.05
N VAL A 18 -8.02 -2.70 4.21
CA VAL A 18 -7.77 -4.13 4.14
C VAL A 18 -6.80 -4.49 5.26
N ASN A 19 -7.24 -5.36 6.17
CA ASN A 19 -6.40 -5.82 7.26
C ASN A 19 -5.61 -7.06 6.84
N CYS A 20 -4.37 -7.17 7.32
CA CYS A 20 -3.54 -8.34 7.11
C CYS A 20 -4.10 -9.54 7.91
N PRO A 21 -4.27 -10.73 7.30
CA PRO A 21 -4.82 -11.90 7.99
C PRO A 21 -3.93 -12.45 9.12
N LYS A 22 -2.65 -12.06 9.17
CA LYS A 22 -1.68 -12.56 10.17
C LYS A 22 -1.53 -11.65 11.38
N CYS A 23 -1.48 -10.34 11.18
CA CYS A 23 -1.21 -9.37 12.26
C CYS A 23 -2.38 -8.42 12.53
N SER A 24 -3.49 -8.55 11.80
CA SER A 24 -4.68 -7.70 11.88
C SER A 24 -4.41 -6.20 11.72
N SER A 25 -3.21 -5.84 11.26
CA SER A 25 -2.83 -4.45 11.02
C SER A 25 -3.34 -3.99 9.65
N PRO A 26 -3.59 -2.68 9.48
CA PRO A 26 -3.91 -2.12 8.17
C PRO A 26 -2.78 -2.41 7.17
N ILE A 27 -3.15 -2.83 5.95
CA ILE A 27 -2.23 -2.97 4.83
C ILE A 27 -2.10 -1.62 4.13
N THR A 28 -0.87 -1.13 4.01
CA THR A 28 -0.55 0.05 3.22
C THR A 28 0.03 -0.38 1.86
N PRO A 29 -0.74 -0.25 0.76
CA PRO A 29 -0.20 -0.50 -0.57
C PRO A 29 0.83 0.59 -0.90
N THR A 30 2.05 0.19 -1.18
CA THR A 30 3.16 1.09 -1.47
C THR A 30 3.85 0.69 -2.76
N LEU A 31 4.27 1.70 -3.52
CA LEU A 31 4.97 1.47 -4.78
C LEU A 31 6.45 1.27 -4.48
N PHE A 32 6.94 0.06 -4.69
CA PHE A 32 8.32 -0.33 -4.44
C PHE A 32 9.10 -0.39 -5.76
N LEU A 33 10.31 0.17 -5.74
CA LEU A 33 11.23 0.17 -6.87
C LEU A 33 12.38 -0.80 -6.57
N SER A 34 12.42 -1.92 -7.30
CA SER A 34 13.54 -2.86 -7.21
C SER A 34 14.49 -2.66 -8.39
N ALA A 35 15.77 -2.42 -8.11
CA ALA A 35 16.82 -2.35 -9.11
C ALA A 35 17.36 -3.76 -9.42
N VAL A 36 17.16 -4.23 -10.66
CA VAL A 36 17.66 -5.52 -11.15
C VAL A 36 18.82 -5.25 -12.09
N LYS A 37 20.00 -5.85 -11.83
CA LYS A 37 21.14 -5.79 -12.74
C LYS A 37 20.82 -6.54 -14.03
N SER A 38 20.85 -5.84 -15.16
CA SER A 38 20.88 -6.43 -16.50
C SER A 38 22.34 -6.77 -16.81
N GLY A 39 22.58 -7.91 -17.45
CA GLY A 39 23.92 -8.48 -17.67
C GLY A 39 24.95 -7.58 -18.37
N GLU A 40 24.50 -6.49 -19.00
CA GLU A 40 25.32 -5.51 -19.73
C GLU A 40 25.74 -4.29 -18.88
N GLY A 41 25.71 -4.40 -17.56
CA GLY A 41 26.11 -3.30 -16.65
C GLY A 41 25.03 -2.22 -16.45
N ALA A 42 23.85 -2.40 -17.05
CA ALA A 42 22.69 -1.51 -16.87
C ALA A 42 21.78 -1.99 -15.73
N TYR A 43 21.16 -1.06 -14.98
CA TYR A 43 20.13 -1.39 -13.99
C TYR A 43 18.74 -1.18 -14.58
N LYS A 44 17.89 -2.21 -14.48
CA LYS A 44 16.47 -2.13 -14.80
C LYS A 44 15.67 -1.94 -13.51
N TYR A 45 14.92 -0.85 -13.43
CA TYR A 45 14.04 -0.57 -12.30
C TYR A 45 12.65 -1.16 -12.57
N LYS A 46 12.23 -2.12 -11.74
CA LYS A 46 10.86 -2.65 -11.77
C LYS A 46 10.03 -1.94 -10.70
N LYS A 47 8.86 -1.44 -11.11
CA LYS A 47 7.85 -0.86 -10.23
C LYS A 47 6.85 -1.95 -9.85
N ASN A 48 6.83 -2.34 -8.59
CA ASN A 48 5.87 -3.32 -8.07
C ASN A 48 5.04 -2.67 -6.96
N MET A 49 3.73 -2.90 -6.96
CA MET A 49 2.88 -2.49 -5.87
C MET A 49 2.91 -3.57 -4.79
N VAL A 50 3.42 -3.22 -3.61
CA VAL A 50 3.62 -4.17 -2.50
C VAL A 50 2.65 -3.83 -1.37
N PRO A 51 1.86 -4.80 -0.89
CA PRO A 51 1.07 -4.63 0.33
C PRO A 51 1.99 -4.72 1.56
N ILE A 52 2.23 -3.60 2.25
CA ILE A 52 3.04 -3.59 3.48
C ILE A 52 2.13 -3.63 4.71
N CYS A 53 2.52 -4.42 5.70
CA CYS A 53 1.91 -4.56 7.02
C CYS A 53 3.02 -4.72 8.07
N LYS A 54 2.67 -4.92 9.35
CA LYS A 54 3.69 -5.10 10.41
C LYS A 54 4.61 -6.30 10.17
N CYS A 55 4.17 -7.33 9.46
CA CYS A 55 4.96 -8.55 9.24
C CYS A 55 6.15 -8.33 8.31
N ASN A 56 5.97 -7.60 7.22
CA ASN A 56 6.98 -7.38 6.18
C ASN A 56 7.62 -5.99 6.26
N TYR A 57 7.28 -5.20 7.29
CA TYR A 57 7.83 -3.86 7.50
C TYR A 57 9.37 -3.87 7.50
N LYS A 58 9.98 -4.82 8.21
CA LYS A 58 11.44 -4.97 8.32
C LYS A 58 12.10 -5.28 6.97
N GLU A 59 11.41 -6.01 6.09
CA GLU A 59 11.98 -6.41 4.79
C GLU A 59 12.02 -5.25 3.79
N TYR A 60 11.06 -4.33 3.86
CA TYR A 60 10.92 -3.24 2.89
C TYR A 60 11.43 -1.88 3.40
N TYR A 61 11.35 -1.62 4.71
CA TYR A 61 11.79 -0.34 5.30
C TYR A 61 13.12 -0.43 6.06
N GLY A 62 13.58 -1.64 6.43
CA GLY A 62 14.77 -1.86 7.26
C GLY A 62 14.44 -2.01 8.73
#